data_AF-K1S7B1-F1
#
_entry.id   AF-K1S7B1-F1
#
_cell.length_a   1.000
_cell.length_b   1.000
_cell.length_c   1.000
_cell.angle_alpha   90.00
_cell.angle_beta   90.00
_cell.angle_gamma   90.00
#
_symmetry.space_group_name_H-M   'P 1'
#
loop_
_entity.id
_entity.type
_entity.pdbx_description
1 polymer ?
#
loop_
_entity_poly.entity_id
_entity_poly.type
_entity_poly.pdbx_seq_one_letter_code
_entity_poly.pdbx_strand_id
1 'polypeptide(L)'
;MLVPEISLTPQMVRNFTDLFGSNVAVIHSNLSLGQRTDEYKRIEKGEARIVIGTRSAVFAPLDNIGIIVIDEEGEHTYKSEKSPRYQARSIAKQRCFYHNATLLLASATPSLESAYFASIGRYKLFEMKKRYSQPVLPDVYLVDMKVEVETGNRSNFSRALADEIKNNLQRGEQTILLLNRRGYNTYMNCIKCGEVYKCPNCNIPLTYHKTNNCMICHYCGY
;
A
#
# COMPACT_ATOMS: atom_id res chain seq x y z
N MET A 1 -1.41 -16.74 5.75
CA MET A 1 -0.62 -15.56 5.34
C MET A 1 -1.48 -14.71 4.42
N LEU A 2 -1.71 -13.46 4.80
CA LEU A 2 -2.38 -12.47 3.96
C LEU A 2 -1.32 -11.64 3.26
N VAL A 3 -1.49 -11.41 1.97
CA VAL A 3 -0.61 -10.56 1.15
C VAL A 3 -1.46 -9.56 0.36
N PRO A 4 -0.90 -8.41 -0.03
CA PRO A 4 -1.58 -7.53 -0.97
C PRO A 4 -1.88 -8.25 -2.28
N GLU A 5 -2.95 -7.83 -2.97
CA GLU A 5 -3.36 -8.45 -4.23
C GLU A 5 -2.26 -8.41 -5.31
N ILE A 6 -1.47 -7.34 -5.32
CA ILE A 6 -0.31 -7.19 -6.21
C ILE A 6 0.86 -8.11 -5.85
N SER A 7 0.99 -8.48 -4.56
CA SER A 7 2.10 -9.28 -4.05
C SER A 7 1.83 -10.77 -4.12
N LEU A 8 0.57 -11.17 -4.36
CA LEU A 8 0.20 -12.57 -4.59
C LEU A 8 0.65 -13.03 -5.97
N THR A 9 1.96 -13.14 -6.14
CA THR A 9 2.57 -13.56 -7.39
C THR A 9 2.54 -15.08 -7.51
N PRO A 10 2.49 -15.62 -8.75
CA PRO A 10 2.64 -17.06 -8.96
C PRO A 10 3.95 -17.61 -8.36
N GLN A 11 5.00 -16.80 -8.28
CA GLN A 11 6.27 -17.19 -7.64
C GLN A 11 6.10 -17.43 -6.14
N MET A 12 5.42 -16.54 -5.43
CA MET A 12 5.18 -16.70 -4.01
C MET A 12 4.33 -17.94 -3.71
N VAL A 13 3.26 -18.15 -4.49
CA VAL A 13 2.41 -19.34 -4.35
C VAL A 13 3.23 -20.60 -4.60
N ARG A 14 4.01 -20.65 -5.69
CA ARG A 14 4.91 -21.77 -6.00
C ARG A 14 5.87 -22.08 -4.87
N ASN A 15 6.57 -21.08 -4.32
CA ASN A 15 7.52 -21.29 -3.22
C ASN A 15 6.86 -21.98 -2.01
N PHE A 16 5.63 -21.60 -1.66
CA PHE A 16 4.90 -22.25 -0.58
C PHE A 16 4.41 -23.64 -0.95
N THR A 17 3.89 -23.82 -2.17
CA THR A 17 3.46 -25.13 -2.66
C THR A 17 4.63 -26.12 -2.77
N ASP A 18 5.82 -25.66 -3.14
CA ASP A 18 7.03 -26.49 -3.21
C ASP A 18 7.50 -26.93 -1.82
N LEU A 19 7.36 -26.05 -0.81
CA LEU A 19 7.76 -26.34 0.57
C LEU A 19 6.74 -27.19 1.33
N PHE A 20 5.44 -26.98 1.10
CA PHE A 20 4.37 -27.54 1.93
C PHE A 20 3.37 -28.41 1.15
N GLY A 21 3.54 -28.55 -0.15
CA GLY A 21 2.75 -29.43 -1.01
C GLY A 21 1.25 -29.10 -0.99
N SER A 22 0.43 -30.16 -0.92
CA SER A 22 -1.03 -30.10 -0.85
C SER A 22 -1.58 -29.55 0.46
N ASN A 23 -0.72 -29.22 1.43
CA ASN A 23 -1.15 -28.61 2.69
C ASN A 23 -1.44 -27.10 2.55
N VAL A 24 -1.17 -26.52 1.37
CA VAL A 24 -1.44 -25.12 1.05
C VAL A 24 -2.76 -24.99 0.29
N ALA A 25 -3.57 -24.04 0.73
CA ALA A 25 -4.73 -23.53 0.01
C ALA A 25 -4.52 -22.06 -0.36
N VAL A 26 -5.00 -21.68 -1.54
CA VAL A 26 -4.84 -20.33 -2.09
C VAL A 26 -6.20 -19.68 -2.24
N ILE A 27 -6.38 -18.47 -1.70
CA ILE A 27 -7.66 -17.74 -1.78
C ILE A 27 -7.43 -16.32 -2.30
N HIS A 28 -7.97 -16.00 -3.47
CA HIS A 28 -7.96 -14.64 -4.02
C HIS A 28 -9.19 -14.34 -4.87
N SER A 29 -9.33 -13.06 -5.25
CA SER A 29 -10.42 -12.50 -6.06
C SER A 29 -10.54 -13.16 -7.45
N ASN A 30 -9.42 -13.51 -8.08
CA ASN A 30 -9.41 -14.10 -9.43
C ASN A 30 -9.82 -15.59 -9.49
N LEU A 31 -10.11 -16.26 -8.37
CA LEU A 31 -10.61 -17.64 -8.41
C LEU A 31 -12.07 -17.67 -8.83
N SER A 32 -12.44 -18.67 -9.63
CA SER A 32 -13.85 -18.95 -9.90
C SER A 32 -14.57 -19.37 -8.62
N LEU A 33 -15.90 -19.27 -8.62
CA LEU A 33 -16.70 -19.69 -7.47
C LEU A 33 -16.50 -21.18 -7.13
N GLY A 34 -16.35 -22.04 -8.16
CA GLY A 34 -16.06 -23.46 -8.00
C GLY A 34 -14.71 -23.69 -7.32
N GLN A 35 -13.64 -23.09 -7.85
CA GLN A 35 -12.30 -23.19 -7.28
C GLN A 35 -12.26 -22.70 -5.82
N ARG A 36 -12.90 -21.56 -5.55
CA ARG A 36 -12.95 -21.02 -4.19
C ARG A 36 -13.72 -21.94 -3.23
N THR A 37 -14.75 -22.61 -3.71
CA THR A 37 -15.53 -23.59 -2.93
C THR A 37 -14.70 -24.84 -2.64
N ASP A 38 -13.92 -25.31 -3.60
CA ASP A 38 -13.05 -26.48 -3.44
C ASP A 38 -11.94 -26.20 -2.42
N GLU A 39 -11.28 -25.05 -2.51
CA GLU A 39 -10.30 -24.61 -1.52
C GLU A 39 -10.91 -24.45 -0.13
N TYR A 40 -12.12 -23.87 -0.03
CA TYR A 40 -12.82 -23.74 1.24
C TYR A 40 -13.08 -25.11 1.90
N LYS A 41 -13.55 -26.09 1.13
CA LYS A 41 -13.79 -27.46 1.62
C LYS A 41 -12.50 -28.16 2.03
N ARG A 42 -11.39 -27.97 1.29
CA ARG A 42 -10.07 -28.52 1.66
C ARG A 42 -9.61 -27.98 3.01
N ILE A 43 -9.81 -26.69 3.25
CA ILE A 43 -9.45 -26.05 4.52
C ILE A 43 -10.33 -26.59 5.66
N GLU A 44 -11.65 -26.62 5.46
CA GLU A 44 -12.63 -27.09 6.45
C GLU A 44 -12.40 -28.55 6.84
N LYS A 45 -12.04 -29.42 5.89
CA LYS A 45 -11.69 -30.82 6.15
C LYS A 45 -10.30 -31.01 6.79
N GLY A 46 -9.51 -29.94 6.91
CA GLY A 46 -8.14 -29.99 7.43
C GLY A 46 -7.10 -30.59 6.46
N GLU A 47 -7.46 -30.74 5.19
CA GLU A 47 -6.57 -31.19 4.11
C GLU A 47 -5.55 -30.10 3.74
N ALA A 48 -5.93 -28.83 3.90
CA ALA A 48 -5.04 -27.67 3.77
C ALA A 48 -5.00 -26.85 5.06
N ARG A 49 -3.86 -26.89 5.76
CA ARG A 49 -3.65 -26.19 7.04
C ARG A 49 -2.98 -24.83 6.89
N ILE A 50 -2.43 -24.54 5.70
CA ILE A 50 -1.79 -23.27 5.38
C ILE A 50 -2.64 -22.56 4.34
N VAL A 51 -3.13 -21.35 4.67
CA VAL A 51 -3.89 -20.52 3.72
C VAL A 51 -3.05 -19.32 3.32
N ILE A 52 -2.89 -19.12 2.01
CA ILE A 52 -2.26 -17.95 1.42
C ILE A 52 -3.29 -17.21 0.61
N GLY A 53 -3.37 -15.88 0.74
CA GLY A 53 -4.32 -15.16 -0.07
C GLY A 53 -4.36 -13.68 0.16
N THR A 54 -5.29 -13.04 -0.54
CA THR A 54 -5.52 -11.60 -0.39
C THR A 54 -6.42 -11.32 0.82
N ARG A 55 -6.97 -10.11 0.89
CA ARG A 55 -7.86 -9.65 1.96
C ARG A 55 -8.97 -10.65 2.34
N SER A 56 -9.59 -11.34 1.38
CA SER A 56 -10.72 -12.25 1.64
C SER A 56 -10.31 -13.55 2.34
N ALA A 57 -9.05 -13.94 2.26
CA ALA A 57 -8.53 -15.15 2.90
C ALA A 57 -8.56 -15.06 4.43
N VAL A 58 -8.73 -13.86 5.01
CA VAL A 58 -8.94 -13.68 6.45
C VAL A 58 -10.17 -14.42 6.98
N PHE A 59 -11.10 -14.84 6.11
CA PHE A 59 -12.29 -15.60 6.45
C PHE A 59 -12.16 -17.11 6.20
N ALA A 60 -10.97 -17.60 5.83
CA ALA A 60 -10.77 -19.03 5.60
C ALA A 60 -11.17 -19.86 6.83
N PRO A 61 -11.83 -21.02 6.66
CA PRO A 61 -12.40 -21.80 7.76
C PRO A 61 -11.33 -22.66 8.46
N LEU A 62 -10.22 -22.03 8.87
CA LEU A 62 -9.20 -22.67 9.68
C LEU A 62 -9.66 -22.74 11.13
N ASP A 63 -9.61 -23.94 11.70
CA ASP A 63 -9.68 -24.18 13.13
C ASP A 63 -8.28 -24.15 13.77
N ASN A 64 -8.22 -23.88 15.08
CA ASN A 64 -6.99 -23.88 15.88
C ASN A 64 -5.81 -23.11 15.23
N ILE A 65 -6.05 -21.85 14.83
CA ILE A 65 -5.03 -21.02 14.18
C ILE A 65 -3.90 -20.73 15.17
N GLY A 66 -2.66 -21.10 14.81
CA GLY A 66 -1.48 -20.75 15.62
C GLY A 66 -0.90 -19.37 15.31
N ILE A 67 -0.97 -18.95 14.04
CA ILE A 67 -0.43 -17.66 13.59
C ILE A 67 -1.19 -17.12 12.37
N ILE A 68 -1.43 -15.81 12.36
CA ILE A 68 -1.81 -15.05 11.16
C ILE A 68 -0.68 -14.07 10.86
N VAL A 69 -0.16 -14.14 9.63
CA VAL A 69 0.83 -13.19 9.11
C VAL A 69 0.14 -12.29 8.10
N ILE A 70 0.29 -10.97 8.25
CA ILE A 70 -0.13 -9.97 7.27
C ILE A 70 1.14 -9.30 6.75
N ASP A 71 1.41 -9.48 5.47
CA ASP A 71 2.51 -8.83 4.76
C ASP A 71 2.07 -7.47 4.21
N GLU A 72 3.02 -6.54 4.06
CA GLU A 72 2.76 -5.13 3.74
C GLU A 72 1.52 -4.56 4.44
N GLU A 73 1.47 -4.70 5.77
CA GLU A 73 0.31 -4.36 6.58
C GLU A 73 -0.25 -2.94 6.35
N GLY A 74 0.61 -1.98 5.99
CA GLY A 74 0.22 -0.60 5.67
C GLY A 74 -0.60 -0.45 4.38
N GLU A 75 -0.75 -1.51 3.59
CA GLU A 75 -1.44 -1.47 2.30
C GLU A 75 -2.95 -1.23 2.42
N HIS A 76 -3.42 -0.22 1.68
CA HIS A 76 -4.82 0.17 1.62
C HIS A 76 -5.77 -0.95 1.13
N THR A 77 -5.24 -1.89 0.34
CA THR A 77 -5.99 -3.03 -0.20
C THR A 77 -6.59 -3.94 0.87
N TYR A 78 -6.11 -3.89 2.13
CA TYR A 78 -6.71 -4.61 3.25
C TYR A 78 -8.03 -4.03 3.75
N LYS A 79 -8.41 -2.83 3.30
CA LYS A 79 -9.73 -2.25 3.54
C LYS A 79 -10.65 -2.54 2.36
N SER A 80 -11.79 -3.18 2.62
CA SER A 80 -12.81 -3.41 1.61
C SER A 80 -13.78 -2.23 1.53
N GLU A 81 -13.91 -1.67 0.33
CA GLU A 81 -14.88 -0.62 0.03
C GLU A 81 -16.26 -1.18 -0.36
N LYS A 82 -16.33 -2.47 -0.73
CA LYS A 82 -17.57 -3.20 -1.05
C LYS A 82 -18.28 -3.61 0.25
N SER A 83 -19.62 -3.60 0.24
CA SER A 83 -20.42 -4.09 1.37
C SER A 83 -20.37 -5.63 1.48
N PRO A 84 -20.26 -6.18 2.71
CA PRO A 84 -19.97 -5.49 3.96
C PRO A 84 -18.56 -4.90 3.96
N ARG A 85 -18.41 -3.64 4.40
CA ARG A 85 -17.10 -2.98 4.49
C ARG A 85 -16.36 -3.49 5.71
N TYR A 86 -15.11 -3.90 5.53
CA TYR A 86 -14.29 -4.41 6.61
C TYR A 86 -12.80 -4.10 6.40
N GLN A 87 -12.04 -4.16 7.48
CA GLN A 87 -10.59 -4.10 7.46
C GLN A 87 -10.03 -5.46 7.86
N ALA A 88 -9.35 -6.16 6.94
CA ALA A 88 -8.85 -7.51 7.19
C ALA A 88 -7.92 -7.59 8.40
N ARG A 89 -7.09 -6.57 8.63
CA ARG A 89 -6.28 -6.46 9.85
C ARG A 89 -7.10 -6.53 11.14
N SER A 90 -8.23 -5.85 11.18
CA SER A 90 -9.10 -5.85 12.36
C SER A 90 -9.76 -7.22 12.58
N ILE A 91 -10.13 -7.90 11.49
CA ILE A 91 -10.66 -9.27 11.55
C ILE A 91 -9.57 -10.24 11.99
N ALA A 92 -8.35 -10.14 11.45
CA ALA A 92 -7.22 -10.97 11.83
C ALA A 92 -6.91 -10.82 13.33
N LYS A 93 -6.93 -9.60 13.89
CA LYS A 93 -6.80 -9.37 15.34
C LYS A 93 -7.85 -10.14 16.14
N GLN A 94 -9.13 -10.04 15.75
CA GLN A 94 -10.21 -10.73 16.43
C GLN A 94 -10.09 -12.26 16.32
N ARG A 95 -9.69 -12.77 15.16
CA ARG A 95 -9.44 -14.20 14.97
C ARG A 95 -8.27 -14.69 15.81
N CYS A 96 -7.16 -13.94 15.85
CA CYS A 96 -6.04 -14.28 16.71
C CYS A 96 -6.43 -14.28 18.19
N PHE A 97 -7.25 -13.32 18.63
CA PHE A 97 -7.79 -13.33 19.99
C PHE A 97 -8.65 -14.58 20.26
N TYR A 98 -9.59 -14.91 19.36
CA TYR A 98 -10.47 -16.07 19.50
C TYR A 98 -9.72 -17.41 19.54
N HIS A 99 -8.69 -17.58 18.70
CA HIS A 99 -7.90 -18.82 18.63
C HIS A 99 -6.69 -18.83 19.56
N ASN A 100 -6.47 -17.79 20.38
CA ASN A 100 -5.23 -17.60 21.15
C ASN A 100 -3.97 -17.71 20.26
N ALA A 101 -4.03 -17.08 19.08
CA ALA A 101 -3.01 -17.11 18.05
C ALA A 101 -2.09 -15.88 18.09
N THR A 102 -0.93 -15.99 17.46
CA THR A 102 -0.05 -14.85 17.21
C THR A 102 -0.51 -14.08 15.97
N LEU A 103 -0.53 -12.75 16.04
CA LEU A 103 -0.66 -11.88 14.87
C LEU A 103 0.69 -11.24 14.55
N LEU A 104 1.25 -11.55 13.38
CA LEU A 104 2.45 -10.92 12.86
C LEU A 104 2.07 -9.91 11.77
N LEU A 105 2.45 -8.66 11.99
CA LEU A 105 2.28 -7.56 11.04
C LEU A 105 3.65 -7.23 10.45
N ALA A 106 3.86 -7.53 9.18
CA ALA A 106 5.10 -7.24 8.46
C ALA A 106 4.87 -6.10 7.47
N SER A 107 5.79 -5.13 7.43
CA SER A 107 5.84 -4.10 6.39
C SER A 107 7.17 -3.35 6.48
N ALA A 108 7.69 -2.89 5.34
CA ALA A 108 8.78 -1.91 5.31
C ALA A 108 8.28 -0.49 5.65
N THR A 109 7.00 -0.22 5.44
CA THR A 109 6.33 1.07 5.68
C THR A 109 5.06 0.84 6.49
N PRO A 110 5.16 0.53 7.80
CA PRO A 110 4.02 0.18 8.64
C PRO A 110 2.99 1.30 8.70
N SER A 111 1.72 0.94 8.94
CA SER A 111 0.66 1.94 9.16
C SER A 111 1.00 2.83 10.36
N LEU A 112 0.53 4.09 10.36
CA LEU A 112 0.75 5.02 11.47
C LEU A 112 0.26 4.43 12.80
N GLU A 113 -0.88 3.74 12.79
CA GLU A 113 -1.44 3.08 13.97
C GLU A 113 -0.55 1.93 14.45
N SER A 114 -0.01 1.12 13.54
CA SER A 114 0.92 0.03 13.90
C SER A 114 2.21 0.57 14.49
N ALA A 115 2.78 1.62 13.88
CA ALA A 115 3.97 2.30 14.37
C ALA A 115 3.74 2.95 15.75
N TYR A 116 2.59 3.60 15.95
CA TYR A 116 2.21 4.17 17.23
C TYR A 116 2.01 3.10 18.31
N PHE A 117 1.31 2.01 18.01
CA PHE A 117 1.13 0.93 18.98
C PHE A 117 2.45 0.24 19.33
N ALA A 118 3.39 0.15 18.40
CA ALA A 118 4.74 -0.29 18.68
C ALA A 118 5.50 0.70 19.59
N SER A 119 5.39 2.01 19.35
CA SER A 119 6.12 3.02 20.12
C SER A 119 5.67 3.10 21.58
N ILE A 120 4.39 2.86 21.86
CA ILE A 120 3.86 2.80 23.23
C ILE A 120 3.96 1.40 23.87
N GLY A 121 4.61 0.44 23.20
CA GLY A 121 4.80 -0.92 23.71
C GLY A 121 3.57 -1.83 23.66
N ARG A 122 2.46 -1.39 23.06
CA ARG A 122 1.26 -2.23 22.85
C ARG A 122 1.54 -3.35 21.85
N TYR A 123 2.34 -3.09 20.83
CA TYR A 123 2.89 -4.11 19.94
C TYR A 123 4.37 -4.29 20.20
N LYS A 124 4.85 -5.53 20.08
CA LYS A 124 6.28 -5.80 20.07
C LYS A 124 6.84 -5.49 18.69
N LEU A 125 7.81 -4.57 18.62
CA LEU A 125 8.52 -4.24 17.40
C LEU A 125 9.74 -5.14 17.22
N PHE A 126 9.87 -5.72 16.02
CA PHE A 126 11.05 -6.46 15.58
C PHE A 126 11.60 -5.79 14.32
N GLU A 127 12.84 -5.31 14.39
CA GLU A 127 13.47 -4.56 13.29
C GLU A 127 14.55 -5.39 12.59
N MET A 128 14.53 -5.38 11.25
CA MET A 128 15.61 -5.92 10.42
C MET A 128 16.45 -4.75 9.85
N LYS A 129 17.46 -4.31 10.60
CA LYS A 129 18.26 -3.11 10.27
C LYS A 129 19.19 -3.27 9.06
N LYS A 130 19.44 -4.50 8.63
CA LYS A 130 20.35 -4.81 7.52
C LYS A 130 19.55 -5.30 6.32
N ARG A 131 19.81 -4.72 5.15
CA ARG A 131 19.25 -5.19 3.87
C ARG A 131 19.89 -6.51 3.47
N TYR A 132 19.07 -7.42 2.95
CA TYR A 132 19.56 -8.62 2.29
C TYR A 132 20.46 -8.24 1.10
N SER A 133 21.62 -8.88 0.97
CA SER A 133 22.62 -8.68 -0.10
C SER A 133 23.25 -7.29 -0.25
N GLN A 134 23.05 -6.36 0.69
CA GLN A 134 23.68 -5.02 0.71
C GLN A 134 23.79 -4.31 -0.66
N PRO A 135 22.69 -4.17 -1.43
CA PRO A 135 22.75 -3.51 -2.72
C PRO A 135 23.14 -2.03 -2.59
N VAL A 136 23.88 -1.51 -3.58
CA VAL A 136 24.15 -0.08 -3.71
C VAL A 136 22.82 0.63 -3.99
N LEU A 137 22.53 1.67 -3.22
CA LEU A 137 21.34 2.50 -3.41
C LEU A 137 21.52 3.40 -4.63
N PRO A 138 20.44 3.73 -5.36
CA PRO A 138 20.52 4.70 -6.44
C PRO A 138 20.85 6.10 -5.89
N ASP A 139 21.51 6.91 -6.71
CA ASP A 139 21.69 8.33 -6.41
C ASP A 139 20.33 9.04 -6.45
N VAL A 140 20.09 9.92 -5.46
CA VAL A 140 18.84 10.66 -5.33
C VAL A 140 19.15 12.15 -5.34
N TYR A 141 18.47 12.86 -6.23
CA TYR A 141 18.63 14.31 -6.42
C TYR A 141 17.32 15.02 -6.10
N LEU A 142 17.40 16.07 -5.27
CA LEU A 142 16.29 16.99 -5.02
C LEU A 142 16.48 18.23 -5.88
N VAL A 143 15.52 18.51 -6.76
CA VAL A 143 15.55 19.69 -7.64
C VAL A 143 14.50 20.70 -7.19
N ASP A 144 14.92 21.93 -6.93
CA ASP A 144 14.01 23.02 -6.62
C ASP A 144 13.43 23.64 -7.91
N MET A 145 12.15 23.42 -8.12
CA MET A 145 11.44 23.97 -9.29
C MET A 145 11.30 25.49 -9.27
N LYS A 146 11.49 26.17 -8.13
CA LYS A 146 11.51 27.64 -8.09
C LYS A 146 12.71 28.19 -8.86
N VAL A 147 13.88 27.59 -8.68
CA VAL A 147 15.12 27.96 -9.38
C VAL A 147 14.99 27.70 -10.88
N GLU A 148 14.33 26.62 -11.28
CA GLU A 148 14.03 26.34 -12.69
C GLU A 148 13.22 27.49 -13.31
N VAL A 149 12.16 27.94 -12.64
CA VAL A 149 11.33 29.06 -13.11
C VAL A 149 12.10 30.38 -13.17
N GLU A 150 12.89 30.70 -12.14
CA GLU A 150 13.72 31.91 -12.10
C GLU A 150 14.78 31.93 -13.21
N THR A 151 15.33 30.77 -13.57
CA THR A 151 16.29 30.59 -14.67
C THR A 151 15.63 30.34 -16.04
N GLY A 152 14.33 30.61 -16.15
CA GLY A 152 13.58 30.63 -17.41
C GLY A 152 12.93 29.32 -17.84
N ASN A 153 13.05 28.22 -17.08
CA ASN A 153 12.34 26.98 -17.34
C ASN A 153 10.93 27.03 -16.72
N ARG A 154 9.92 27.23 -17.57
CA ARG A 154 8.49 27.23 -17.17
C ARG A 154 7.77 25.91 -17.42
N SER A 155 8.50 24.86 -17.77
CA SER A 155 7.90 23.54 -18.01
C SER A 155 7.59 22.81 -16.70
N ASN A 156 6.82 21.73 -16.78
CA ASN A 156 6.50 20.89 -15.62
C ASN A 156 7.66 19.97 -15.20
N PHE A 157 8.75 19.94 -15.97
CA PHE A 157 9.92 19.11 -15.69
C PHE A 157 11.14 20.00 -15.44
N SER A 158 11.97 19.63 -14.47
CA SER A 158 13.30 20.23 -14.35
C SER A 158 14.15 19.84 -15.56
N ARG A 159 15.17 20.64 -15.87
CA ARG A 159 16.11 20.31 -16.95
C ARG A 159 16.80 18.97 -16.65
N ALA A 160 17.24 18.78 -15.41
CA ALA A 160 17.87 17.54 -14.95
C ALA A 160 16.98 16.30 -15.18
N LEU A 161 15.68 16.38 -14.84
CA LEU A 161 14.76 15.27 -15.06
C LEU A 161 14.54 15.00 -16.56
N ALA A 162 14.39 16.06 -17.36
CA ALA A 162 14.21 15.92 -18.80
C ALA A 162 15.43 15.31 -19.50
N ASP A 163 16.64 15.68 -19.08
CA ASP A 163 17.89 15.15 -19.60
C ASP A 163 18.05 13.66 -19.24
N GLU A 164 17.77 13.27 -17.98
CA GLU A 164 17.82 11.86 -17.58
C GLU A 164 16.78 10.98 -18.29
N ILE A 165 15.55 11.49 -18.50
CA ILE A 165 14.56 10.79 -19.32
C ILE A 165 15.09 10.58 -20.74
N LYS A 166 15.67 11.61 -21.35
CA LYS A 166 16.22 11.54 -22.71
C LYS A 166 17.39 10.55 -22.78
N ASN A 167 18.29 10.57 -21.81
CA ASN A 167 19.42 9.66 -21.72
C ASN A 167 18.96 8.21 -21.61
N ASN A 168 17.97 7.91 -20.75
CA ASN A 168 17.38 6.58 -20.65
C ASN A 168 16.80 6.12 -21.99
N LEU A 169 16.01 6.98 -22.66
CA LEU A 169 15.42 6.65 -23.95
C LEU A 169 16.48 6.41 -25.04
N GLN A 170 17.56 7.19 -25.06
CA GLN A 170 18.68 6.99 -25.99
C GLN A 170 19.41 5.67 -25.76
N ARG A 171 19.46 5.19 -24.51
CA ARG A 171 20.00 3.87 -24.16
C ARG A 171 19.02 2.72 -24.40
N GLY A 172 17.79 3.00 -24.87
CA GLY A 172 16.74 1.99 -25.02
C GLY A 172 16.15 1.52 -23.67
N GLU A 173 16.39 2.28 -22.61
CA GLU A 173 15.89 2.01 -21.26
C GLU A 173 14.51 2.65 -21.05
N GLN A 174 13.87 2.31 -19.92
CA GLN A 174 12.55 2.82 -19.56
C GLN A 174 12.64 3.80 -18.40
N THR A 175 11.79 4.83 -18.41
CA THR A 175 11.62 5.75 -17.28
C THR A 175 10.22 5.61 -16.71
N ILE A 176 10.14 5.49 -15.38
CA ILE A 176 8.87 5.49 -14.63
C ILE A 176 8.66 6.89 -14.05
N LEU A 177 7.59 7.56 -14.45
CA LEU A 177 7.17 8.83 -13.87
C LEU A 177 5.96 8.62 -12.95
N LEU A 178 6.11 8.95 -11.67
CA LEU A 178 5.04 8.85 -10.68
C LEU A 178 4.32 10.20 -10.56
N LEU A 179 3.01 10.19 -10.78
CA LEU A 179 2.14 11.35 -10.66
C LEU A 179 1.03 11.06 -9.65
N ASN A 180 0.52 12.11 -9.00
CA ASN A 180 -0.62 11.98 -8.09
C ASN A 180 -1.85 11.43 -8.83
N ARG A 181 -2.70 10.67 -8.12
CA ARG A 181 -3.97 10.19 -8.69
C ARG A 181 -4.84 11.39 -9.11
N ARG A 182 -5.54 11.23 -10.23
CA ARG A 182 -6.45 12.26 -10.76
C ARG A 182 -7.46 12.69 -9.69
N GLY A 183 -7.51 13.98 -9.36
CA GLY A 183 -8.41 14.54 -8.34
C GLY A 183 -7.88 14.53 -6.90
N TYR A 184 -6.64 14.09 -6.63
CA TYR A 184 -6.00 14.30 -5.33
C TYR A 184 -5.48 15.74 -5.22
N ASN A 185 -6.07 16.54 -4.33
CA ASN A 185 -5.66 17.86 -3.86
C ASN A 185 -5.12 18.82 -4.94
N THR A 186 -6.01 19.37 -5.76
CA THR A 186 -5.72 20.52 -6.63
C THR A 186 -5.76 21.82 -5.83
N TYR A 187 -4.84 21.98 -4.88
CA TYR A 187 -4.63 23.28 -4.23
C TYR A 187 -3.86 24.20 -5.18
N MET A 188 -4.07 25.50 -5.03
CA MET A 188 -3.37 26.49 -5.83
C MET A 188 -2.22 27.10 -5.02
N ASN A 189 -1.04 27.11 -5.61
CA ASN A 189 0.16 27.74 -5.05
C ASN A 189 0.71 28.81 -6.00
N CYS A 190 1.32 29.84 -5.43
CA CYS A 190 2.03 30.85 -6.19
C CYS A 190 3.32 30.26 -6.77
N ILE A 191 3.50 30.32 -8.09
CA ILE A 191 4.71 29.80 -8.75
C ILE A 191 5.98 30.54 -8.31
N LYS A 192 5.86 31.82 -7.91
CA LYS A 192 7.01 32.64 -7.50
C LYS A 192 7.46 32.36 -6.06
N CYS A 193 6.55 32.45 -5.07
CA CYS A 193 6.93 32.31 -3.66
C CYS A 193 6.64 30.92 -3.09
N GLY A 194 5.78 30.13 -3.74
CA GLY A 194 5.33 28.82 -3.25
C GLY A 194 4.19 28.88 -2.23
N GLU A 195 3.70 30.07 -1.87
CA GLU A 195 2.61 30.21 -0.89
C GLU A 195 1.32 29.56 -1.42
N VAL A 196 0.62 28.83 -0.55
CA VAL A 196 -0.63 28.13 -0.85
C VAL A 196 -1.82 28.98 -0.41
N TYR A 197 -2.87 29.05 -1.23
CA TYR A 197 -4.12 29.69 -0.84
C TYR A 197 -4.83 28.86 0.25
N LYS A 198 -4.95 29.42 1.45
CA LYS A 198 -5.55 28.76 2.62
C LYS A 198 -6.93 29.31 2.94
N CYS A 199 -7.78 28.47 3.52
CA CYS A 199 -9.08 28.87 4.05
C CYS A 199 -8.86 29.80 5.26
N PRO A 200 -9.51 30.98 5.31
CA PRO A 200 -9.37 31.88 6.46
C PRO A 200 -9.98 31.30 7.75
N ASN A 201 -10.93 30.38 7.64
CA ASN A 201 -11.62 29.77 8.78
C ASN A 201 -10.86 28.59 9.38
N CYS A 202 -10.19 27.78 8.55
CA CYS A 202 -9.60 26.51 8.95
C CYS A 202 -8.07 26.45 8.79
N ASN A 203 -7.47 27.45 8.15
CA ASN A 203 -6.03 27.50 7.83
C ASN A 203 -5.52 26.27 7.03
N ILE A 204 -6.40 25.59 6.29
CA ILE A 204 -6.06 24.47 5.39
C ILE A 204 -6.03 24.93 3.93
N PRO A 205 -5.26 24.27 3.04
CA PRO A 205 -5.28 24.55 1.61
C PRO A 205 -6.69 24.46 1.02
N LEU A 206 -7.08 25.47 0.23
CA LEU A 206 -8.33 25.44 -0.54
C LEU A 206 -8.16 24.55 -1.78
N THR A 207 -9.20 23.83 -2.16
CA THR A 207 -9.23 23.04 -3.39
C THR A 207 -9.84 23.84 -4.53
N TYR A 208 -9.14 23.92 -5.66
CA TYR A 208 -9.65 24.55 -6.87
C TYR A 208 -10.60 23.61 -7.62
N HIS A 209 -11.84 24.06 -7.80
CA HIS A 209 -12.87 23.37 -8.58
C HIS A 209 -13.00 24.00 -9.95
N LYS A 210 -12.39 23.37 -10.96
CA LYS A 210 -12.38 23.88 -12.34
C LYS A 210 -13.79 24.09 -12.93
N THR A 211 -14.75 23.22 -12.59
CA THR A 211 -16.13 23.30 -13.11
C THR A 211 -16.83 24.59 -12.71
N ASN A 212 -16.60 25.05 -11.47
CA ASN A 212 -17.26 26.22 -10.90
C ASN A 212 -16.34 27.44 -10.86
N ASN A 213 -15.08 27.27 -11.30
CA ASN A 213 -14.02 28.29 -11.25
C ASN A 213 -13.87 28.93 -9.85
N CYS A 214 -13.99 28.12 -8.79
CA CYS A 214 -13.95 28.59 -7.41
C CYS A 214 -13.00 27.76 -6.54
N MET A 215 -12.55 28.37 -5.45
CA MET A 215 -11.77 27.72 -4.40
C MET A 215 -12.72 27.32 -3.28
N ILE A 216 -12.72 26.04 -2.88
CA ILE A 216 -13.61 25.52 -1.85
C ILE A 216 -12.81 24.88 -0.72
N CYS A 217 -13.19 25.20 0.51
CA CYS A 217 -12.77 24.47 1.70
C CYS A 217 -13.68 23.25 1.91
N HIS A 218 -13.17 22.04 1.70
CA HIS A 218 -13.94 20.81 1.94
C HIS A 218 -14.22 20.49 3.41
N TYR A 219 -13.66 21.29 4.33
CA TYR A 219 -13.86 21.10 5.77
C TYR A 219 -15.00 21.96 6.32
N CYS A 220 -15.06 23.25 5.95
CA CYS A 220 -16.08 24.18 6.45
C CYS A 220 -17.02 24.74 5.38
N GLY A 221 -16.80 24.44 4.09
CA GLY A 221 -17.63 24.93 2.99
C GLY A 221 -17.43 26.40 2.59
N TYR A 222 -16.33 27.03 3.04
CA TYR A 222 -15.90 28.35 2.53
C TYR A 222 -15.60 28.30 1.04
#